data_AF-A0A0G2GCJ4-F1
#
_entry.id   AF-A0A0G2GCJ4-F1
#
_cell.length_a   1.000
_cell.length_b   1.000
_cell.length_c   1.000
_cell.angle_alpha   90.00
_cell.angle_beta   90.00
_cell.angle_gamma   90.00
#
_symmetry.space_group_name_H-M   'P 1'
#
loop_
_entity.id
_entity.type
_entity.pdbx_description
1 polymer ?
#
loop_
_entity_poly.entity_id
_entity_poly.type
_entity_poly.pdbx_seq_one_letter_code
_entity_poly.pdbx_strand_id
1 'polypeptide(L)'
;MSTPAVAAPTPANIRPPAGPDTTCTTTTTNNTSSPQPPSPVKFDPTTHLAYTPPAHTVTLPEISLPPSPLSAVACTEPFPLLSHAAIQQHRREIFHPTTLANCLHATHPGSAYVRGMAPRYAPFVHDFWHSPEVLAIGGAVILQGRYIEHTALPTTNMPERITIVTSFRPRDPTLLDETTNLNTRDKSHLTELYYQWTTYRLDVLAQRARAAAEGLRAKYAENVRESDREGKPGMCRVETVKFAEVEAWVKEQTLYLQQTLFEMRALEQ
;
A
#
# COMPACT_ATOMS: atom_id res chain seq x y z
N MET A 1 31.98 -28.88 20.67
CA MET A 1 30.72 -29.61 20.40
C MET A 1 29.78 -28.63 19.74
N SER A 2 29.65 -28.72 18.42
CA SER A 2 28.90 -27.76 17.62
C SER A 2 27.43 -28.18 17.55
N THR A 3 26.54 -27.28 17.97
CA THR A 3 25.09 -27.41 17.82
C THR A 3 24.72 -27.35 16.33
N PRO A 4 23.78 -28.18 15.83
CA PRO A 4 23.36 -28.12 14.44
C PRO A 4 22.43 -26.93 14.22
N ALA A 5 22.60 -26.25 13.09
CA ALA A 5 21.72 -25.20 12.62
C ALA A 5 20.33 -25.78 12.28
N VAL A 6 19.29 -25.21 12.87
CA VAL A 6 17.90 -25.51 12.53
C VAL A 6 17.60 -24.86 11.17
N ALA A 7 17.24 -25.68 10.19
CA ALA A 7 16.84 -25.22 8.87
C ALA A 7 15.55 -24.38 8.95
N ALA A 8 15.55 -23.22 8.29
CA ALA A 8 14.35 -22.41 8.12
C ALA A 8 13.31 -23.20 7.28
N PRO A 9 12.02 -23.17 7.65
CA PRO A 9 10.99 -23.86 6.90
C PRO A 9 10.84 -23.25 5.50
N THR A 10 10.83 -24.11 4.48
CA THR A 10 10.46 -23.78 3.10
C THR A 10 9.05 -23.20 3.08
N PRO A 11 8.76 -22.11 2.35
CA PRO A 11 7.39 -21.60 2.26
C PRO A 11 6.52 -22.68 1.63
N ALA A 12 5.54 -23.17 2.40
CA ALA A 12 4.48 -24.01 1.85
C ALA A 12 3.80 -23.26 0.71
N ASN A 13 3.36 -23.98 -0.33
CA ASN A 13 2.47 -23.46 -1.36
C ASN A 13 1.20 -22.92 -0.69
N ILE A 14 1.18 -21.64 -0.35
CA ILE A 14 -0.01 -20.94 0.13
C ILE A 14 -0.88 -20.73 -1.11
N ARG A 15 -1.70 -21.74 -1.45
CA ARG A 15 -2.89 -21.50 -2.25
C ARG A 15 -3.81 -20.64 -1.38
N PRO A 16 -4.14 -19.39 -1.75
CA PRO A 16 -5.06 -18.60 -0.96
C PRO A 16 -6.43 -19.30 -0.95
N PRO A 17 -7.14 -19.34 0.18
CA PRO A 17 -8.52 -19.80 0.22
C PRO A 17 -9.36 -18.96 -0.76
N ALA A 18 -10.35 -19.58 -1.40
CA ALA A 18 -11.32 -18.89 -2.23
C ALA A 18 -11.96 -17.77 -1.38
N GLY A 19 -11.77 -16.51 -1.80
CA GLY A 19 -12.41 -15.38 -1.14
C GLY A 19 -13.94 -15.51 -1.25
N PRO A 20 -14.71 -15.09 -0.24
CA PRO A 20 -16.16 -15.13 -0.32
C PRO A 20 -16.65 -14.19 -1.43
N ASP A 21 -17.53 -14.69 -2.30
CA ASP A 21 -18.33 -13.87 -3.19
C ASP A 21 -19.26 -13.01 -2.33
N THR A 22 -18.81 -11.80 -2.02
CA THR A 22 -19.65 -10.78 -1.39
C THR A 22 -20.17 -9.90 -2.52
N THR A 23 -21.33 -10.25 -3.07
CA THR A 23 -22.09 -9.37 -3.95
C THR A 23 -22.56 -8.16 -3.14
N CYS A 24 -21.79 -7.08 -3.19
CA CYS A 24 -22.23 -5.78 -2.74
C CYS A 24 -23.13 -5.18 -3.84
N THR A 25 -24.44 -5.30 -3.67
CA THR A 25 -25.44 -4.72 -4.57
C THR A 25 -25.35 -3.19 -4.48
N THR A 26 -24.53 -2.58 -5.33
CA THR A 26 -24.47 -1.12 -5.45
C THR A 26 -25.71 -0.67 -6.20
N THR A 27 -26.66 -0.03 -5.50
CA THR A 27 -27.81 0.59 -6.15
C THR A 27 -27.31 1.82 -6.91
N THR A 28 -27.11 1.69 -8.22
CA THR A 28 -26.76 2.80 -9.11
C THR A 28 -27.94 3.77 -9.19
N THR A 29 -27.91 4.83 -8.39
CA THR A 29 -28.81 5.97 -8.56
C THR A 29 -28.23 6.87 -9.65
N ASN A 30 -28.82 6.80 -10.84
CA ASN A 30 -28.53 7.71 -11.95
C ASN A 30 -28.95 9.13 -11.55
N ASN A 31 -28.01 9.92 -11.04
CA ASN A 31 -28.21 11.35 -10.82
C ASN A 31 -27.20 12.14 -11.67
N THR A 32 -27.67 12.63 -12.80
CA THR A 32 -26.96 13.34 -13.89
C THR A 32 -26.56 14.78 -13.53
N SER A 33 -26.20 15.05 -12.28
CA SER A 33 -25.62 16.34 -11.89
C SER A 33 -24.10 16.25 -11.84
N SER A 34 -23.40 17.09 -12.61
CA SER A 34 -21.95 17.22 -12.52
C SER A 34 -21.53 17.47 -11.05
N PRO A 35 -20.56 16.74 -10.49
CA PRO A 35 -20.08 16.95 -9.12
C PRO A 35 -19.69 18.42 -8.92
N GLN A 36 -20.44 19.15 -8.10
CA GLN A 36 -20.03 20.48 -7.67
C GLN A 36 -18.98 20.31 -6.57
N PRO A 37 -17.85 21.04 -6.64
CA PRO A 37 -16.81 20.93 -5.63
C PRO A 37 -17.36 21.33 -4.24
N PRO A 38 -16.97 20.64 -3.17
CA PRO A 38 -17.60 20.81 -1.85
C PRO A 38 -17.36 22.18 -1.22
N SER A 39 -16.27 22.87 -1.57
CA SER A 39 -15.91 24.15 -0.97
C SER A 39 -14.78 24.87 -1.71
N PRO A 40 -14.76 26.21 -1.76
CA PRO A 40 -13.62 26.99 -2.26
C PRO A 40 -12.52 27.21 -1.20
N VAL A 41 -12.71 26.78 0.04
CA VAL A 41 -11.75 27.00 1.12
C VAL A 41 -10.50 26.15 0.88
N LYS A 42 -9.35 26.80 0.73
CA LYS A 42 -8.05 26.13 0.64
C LYS A 42 -7.47 25.87 2.02
N PHE A 43 -6.72 24.78 2.14
CA PHE A 43 -5.94 24.54 3.33
C PHE A 43 -4.83 25.60 3.45
N ASP A 44 -4.62 26.06 4.68
CA ASP A 44 -3.59 27.02 5.08
C ASP A 44 -3.11 26.60 6.47
N PRO A 45 -1.85 26.17 6.61
CA PRO A 45 -1.34 25.64 7.86
C PRO A 45 -1.40 26.66 9.01
N THR A 46 -1.28 27.96 8.72
CA THR A 46 -1.28 29.02 9.75
C THR A 46 -2.66 29.22 10.38
N THR A 47 -3.71 28.98 9.61
CA THR A 47 -5.11 29.11 10.04
C THR A 47 -5.68 27.78 10.55
N HIS A 48 -5.27 26.67 9.94
CA HIS A 48 -5.95 25.38 10.10
C HIS A 48 -5.23 24.41 11.04
N LEU A 49 -3.95 24.64 11.35
CA LEU A 49 -3.26 23.87 12.39
C LEU A 49 -3.38 24.57 13.74
N ALA A 50 -3.58 23.76 14.77
CA ALA A 50 -3.51 24.18 16.18
C ALA A 50 -2.60 23.21 16.94
N TYR A 51 -1.52 22.77 16.27
CA TYR A 51 -0.63 21.75 16.80
C TYR A 51 0.03 22.19 18.09
N THR A 52 -0.12 21.37 19.13
CA THR A 52 0.75 21.39 20.30
C THR A 52 1.31 19.99 20.51
N PRO A 53 2.58 19.83 20.91
CA PRO A 53 3.12 18.51 21.20
C PRO A 53 2.37 17.84 22.36
N PRO A 54 2.28 16.50 22.38
CA PRO A 54 1.68 15.78 23.51
C PRO A 54 2.45 16.07 24.80
N ALA A 55 1.74 16.21 25.92
CA ALA A 55 2.35 16.44 27.23
C ALA A 55 3.20 15.24 27.67
N HIS A 56 2.77 14.03 27.31
CA HIS A 56 3.49 12.80 27.58
C HIS A 56 3.46 11.83 26.40
N THR A 57 4.60 11.18 26.15
CA THR A 57 4.75 10.10 25.17
C THR A 57 5.07 8.82 25.92
N VAL A 58 4.13 7.87 25.92
CA VAL A 58 4.27 6.59 26.60
C VAL A 58 5.17 5.68 25.76
N THR A 59 6.19 5.09 26.39
CA THR A 59 7.13 4.20 25.72
C THR A 59 6.75 2.72 25.85
N LEU A 60 7.25 1.86 24.95
CA LEU A 60 7.06 0.41 25.03
C LEU A 60 7.55 -0.15 26.37
N PRO A 61 8.73 0.23 26.91
CA PRO A 61 9.16 -0.22 28.23
C PRO A 61 8.25 0.19 29.38
N GLU A 62 7.64 1.38 29.33
CA GLU A 62 6.67 1.83 30.35
C GLU A 62 5.44 0.93 30.43
N ILE A 63 5.05 0.31 29.31
CA ILE A 63 3.97 -0.68 29.26
C ILE A 63 4.48 -2.13 29.28
N SER A 64 5.72 -2.34 29.76
CA SER A 64 6.34 -3.66 29.90
C SER A 64 6.51 -4.43 28.57
N LEU A 65 6.66 -3.71 27.45
CA LEU A 65 7.01 -4.27 26.14
C LEU A 65 8.47 -3.96 25.79
N PRO A 66 9.16 -4.88 25.08
CA PRO A 66 10.51 -4.60 24.61
C PRO A 66 10.51 -3.47 23.57
N PRO A 67 11.58 -2.66 23.49
CA PRO A 67 11.71 -1.66 22.45
C PRO A 67 11.76 -2.32 21.05
N SER A 68 11.10 -1.72 20.07
CA SER A 68 11.18 -2.14 18.68
C SER A 68 12.36 -1.47 17.97
N PRO A 69 13.04 -2.14 17.02
CA PRO A 69 14.01 -1.49 16.14
C PRO A 69 13.46 -0.27 15.36
N LEU A 70 12.13 -0.17 15.25
CA LEU A 70 11.46 0.92 14.53
C LEU A 70 11.13 2.12 15.42
N SER A 71 10.68 1.88 16.66
CA SER A 71 10.27 2.94 17.59
C SER A 71 10.19 2.42 19.02
N ALA A 72 10.56 3.27 19.98
CA ALA A 72 10.31 3.03 21.40
C ALA A 72 8.96 3.60 21.87
N VAL A 73 8.24 4.34 21.02
CA VAL A 73 6.95 4.95 21.34
C VAL A 73 5.84 3.90 21.27
N ALA A 74 5.06 3.77 22.34
CA ALA A 74 3.83 2.97 22.38
C ALA A 74 2.61 3.82 21.95
N CYS A 75 2.41 4.96 22.59
CA CYS A 75 1.36 5.93 22.26
C CYS A 75 1.70 7.32 22.81
N THR A 76 0.91 8.33 22.44
CA THR A 76 1.00 9.67 23.01
C THR A 76 -0.29 10.01 23.73
N GLU A 77 -0.23 10.89 24.73
CA GLU A 77 -1.44 11.54 25.22
C GLU A 77 -2.13 12.34 24.09
N PRO A 78 -3.46 12.55 24.15
CA PRO A 78 -4.16 13.35 23.16
C PRO A 78 -3.60 14.77 23.08
N PHE A 79 -3.46 15.28 21.86
CA PHE A 79 -3.00 16.64 21.61
C PHE A 79 -3.82 17.28 20.47
N PRO A 80 -4.06 18.60 20.50
CA PRO A 80 -4.70 19.29 19.40
C PRO A 80 -3.77 19.29 18.18
N LEU A 81 -4.33 18.93 17.02
CA LEU A 81 -3.68 19.01 15.72
C LEU A 81 -4.35 20.05 14.82
N LEU A 82 -5.68 20.01 14.78
CA LEU A 82 -6.52 20.85 13.94
C LEU A 82 -7.14 21.99 14.74
N SER A 83 -7.21 23.18 14.13
CA SER A 83 -8.02 24.28 14.67
C SER A 83 -9.51 23.98 14.53
N HIS A 84 -10.36 24.69 15.29
CA HIS A 84 -11.81 24.52 15.19
C HIS A 84 -12.33 24.76 13.76
N ALA A 85 -11.78 25.76 13.07
CA ALA A 85 -12.13 26.06 11.67
C ALA A 85 -11.79 24.89 10.73
N ALA A 86 -10.64 24.25 10.94
CA ALA A 86 -10.23 23.08 10.16
C ALA A 86 -11.13 21.88 10.41
N ILE A 87 -11.54 21.62 11.66
CA ILE A 87 -12.49 20.54 12.00
C ILE A 87 -13.82 20.79 11.29
N GLN A 88 -14.35 22.02 11.35
CA GLN A 88 -15.59 22.37 10.66
C GLN A 88 -15.46 22.15 9.15
N GLN A 89 -14.33 22.53 8.56
CA GLN A 89 -14.11 22.37 7.12
C GLN A 89 -13.96 20.90 6.71
N HIS A 90 -13.25 20.07 7.48
CA HIS A 90 -13.20 18.62 7.28
C HIS A 90 -14.61 18.01 7.26
N ARG A 91 -15.44 18.36 8.26
CA ARG A 91 -16.82 17.87 8.33
C ARG A 91 -17.65 18.32 7.13
N ARG A 92 -17.50 19.58 6.71
CA ARG A 92 -18.20 20.11 5.51
C ARG A 92 -17.89 19.29 4.27
N GLU A 93 -16.63 18.91 4.04
CA GLU A 93 -16.25 18.10 2.87
C GLU A 93 -16.67 16.64 3.01
N ILE A 94 -16.41 16.00 4.17
CA ILE A 94 -16.73 14.59 4.41
C ILE A 94 -18.23 14.34 4.28
N PHE A 95 -19.05 15.21 4.85
CA PHE A 95 -20.50 15.08 4.86
C PHE A 95 -21.19 15.81 3.69
N HIS A 96 -20.43 16.36 2.73
CA HIS A 96 -21.03 16.97 1.55
C HIS A 96 -21.80 15.90 0.75
N PRO A 97 -23.01 16.19 0.24
CA PRO A 97 -23.82 15.20 -0.49
C PRO A 97 -23.08 14.55 -1.65
N THR A 98 -22.29 15.33 -2.41
CA THR A 98 -21.48 14.79 -3.50
C THR A 98 -20.38 13.86 -3.00
N THR A 99 -19.73 14.16 -1.89
CA THR A 99 -18.70 13.29 -1.30
C THR A 99 -19.34 11.99 -0.84
N LEU A 100 -20.42 12.05 -0.06
CA LEU A 100 -21.09 10.84 0.43
C LEU A 100 -21.64 9.99 -0.73
N ALA A 101 -22.22 10.60 -1.76
CA ALA A 101 -22.75 9.87 -2.92
C ALA A 101 -21.67 9.10 -3.71
N ASN A 102 -20.41 9.54 -3.67
CA ASN A 102 -19.32 8.94 -4.45
C ASN A 102 -18.31 8.16 -3.60
N CYS A 103 -18.26 8.41 -2.29
CA CYS A 103 -17.19 7.92 -1.41
C CYS A 103 -17.72 7.13 -0.20
N LEU A 104 -19.04 7.09 0.06
CA LEU A 104 -19.60 6.33 1.17
C LEU A 104 -19.71 4.85 0.81
N HIS A 105 -19.18 3.99 1.68
CA HIS A 105 -19.26 2.54 1.56
C HIS A 105 -19.72 1.92 2.88
N ALA A 106 -20.28 0.71 2.80
CA ALA A 106 -20.65 -0.10 3.96
C ALA A 106 -19.95 -1.46 3.89
N THR A 107 -19.50 -1.99 5.04
CA THR A 107 -18.91 -3.35 5.13
C THR A 107 -19.89 -4.37 5.68
N HIS A 108 -20.75 -3.94 6.59
CA HIS A 108 -21.81 -4.74 7.20
C HIS A 108 -22.96 -3.83 7.61
N PRO A 109 -24.17 -4.38 7.84
CA PRO A 109 -25.30 -3.59 8.32
C PRO A 109 -24.94 -2.75 9.54
N GLY A 110 -25.31 -1.47 9.54
CA GLY A 110 -25.01 -0.52 10.62
C GLY A 110 -23.59 0.06 10.62
N SER A 111 -22.73 -0.26 9.65
CA SER A 111 -21.43 0.39 9.46
C SER A 111 -21.37 1.22 8.19
N ALA A 112 -20.66 2.33 8.26
CA ALA A 112 -20.32 3.15 7.12
C ALA A 112 -18.91 3.73 7.28
N TYR A 113 -18.21 3.92 6.18
CA TYR A 113 -16.96 4.67 6.12
C TYR A 113 -16.86 5.40 4.79
N VAL A 114 -16.11 6.49 4.77
CA VAL A 114 -15.89 7.32 3.59
C VAL A 114 -14.49 7.04 3.04
N ARG A 115 -14.39 6.58 1.78
CA ARG A 115 -13.13 6.24 1.11
C ARG A 115 -13.12 6.78 -0.32
N GLY A 116 -11.93 7.08 -0.85
CA GLY A 116 -11.80 7.62 -2.21
C GLY A 116 -12.08 9.11 -2.30
N MET A 117 -11.87 9.86 -1.21
CA MET A 117 -11.96 11.32 -1.15
C MET A 117 -10.82 11.99 -1.95
N ALA A 118 -10.85 11.83 -3.27
CA ALA A 118 -9.93 12.45 -4.20
C ALA A 118 -10.07 13.99 -4.19
N PRO A 119 -9.11 14.77 -4.73
CA PRO A 119 -9.21 16.23 -4.81
C PRO A 119 -10.53 16.76 -5.38
N ARG A 120 -11.16 15.97 -6.26
CA ARG A 120 -12.46 16.28 -6.85
C ARG A 120 -13.60 16.35 -5.81
N TYR A 121 -13.52 15.53 -4.77
CA TYR A 121 -14.56 15.35 -3.75
C TYR A 121 -14.18 15.92 -2.39
N ALA A 122 -12.89 16.12 -2.10
CA ALA A 122 -12.45 16.69 -0.83
C ALA A 122 -11.11 17.44 -1.00
N PRO A 123 -11.10 18.58 -1.73
CA PRO A 123 -9.87 19.32 -2.00
C PRO A 123 -9.19 19.83 -0.73
N PHE A 124 -9.94 20.32 0.27
CA PHE A 124 -9.34 20.79 1.52
C PHE A 124 -8.70 19.63 2.31
N VAL A 125 -9.41 18.50 2.44
CA VAL A 125 -8.86 17.31 3.12
C VAL A 125 -7.64 16.78 2.36
N HIS A 126 -7.69 16.79 1.03
CA HIS A 126 -6.54 16.40 0.21
C HIS A 126 -5.34 17.31 0.46
N ASP A 127 -5.51 18.64 0.40
CA ASP A 127 -4.44 19.62 0.60
C ASP A 127 -3.86 19.53 2.02
N PHE A 128 -4.70 19.32 3.02
CA PHE A 128 -4.28 19.07 4.41
C PHE A 128 -3.30 17.89 4.50
N TRP A 129 -3.63 16.75 3.89
CA TRP A 129 -2.75 15.57 3.95
C TRP A 129 -1.50 15.64 3.08
N HIS A 130 -1.42 16.61 2.16
CA HIS A 130 -0.24 16.85 1.33
C HIS A 130 0.58 18.07 1.79
N SER A 131 0.19 18.72 2.89
CA SER A 131 0.92 19.86 3.45
C SER A 131 2.25 19.40 4.09
N PRO A 132 3.39 20.03 3.74
CA PRO A 132 4.67 19.76 4.40
C PRO A 132 4.62 19.97 5.92
N GLU A 133 3.86 20.95 6.38
CA GLU A 133 3.67 21.25 7.81
C GLU A 133 2.97 20.11 8.53
N VAL A 134 1.94 19.53 7.92
CA VAL A 134 1.23 18.36 8.46
C VAL A 134 2.12 17.12 8.45
N LEU A 135 2.84 16.89 7.35
CA LEU A 135 3.75 15.75 7.21
C LEU A 135 4.95 15.83 8.16
N ALA A 136 5.34 17.02 8.61
CA ALA A 136 6.36 17.23 9.62
C ALA A 136 5.86 16.96 11.06
N ILE A 137 4.54 16.84 11.26
CA ILE A 137 3.93 16.62 12.58
C ILE A 137 3.66 15.13 12.80
N GLY A 138 4.12 14.62 13.95
CA GLY A 138 3.76 13.30 14.46
C GLY A 138 4.74 12.19 14.09
N GLY A 139 4.28 10.94 14.23
CA GLY A 139 5.03 9.75 13.90
C GLY A 139 4.09 8.71 13.29
N ALA A 140 4.64 7.80 12.48
CA ALA A 140 3.90 6.70 11.89
C ALA A 140 4.30 5.37 12.55
N VAL A 141 3.33 4.48 12.70
CA VAL A 141 3.60 3.08 13.01
C VAL A 141 3.73 2.34 11.68
N ILE A 142 4.87 1.70 11.46
CA ILE A 142 5.07 0.80 10.33
C ILE A 142 4.71 -0.61 10.80
N LEU A 143 3.77 -1.22 10.10
CA LEU A 143 3.38 -2.60 10.31
C LEU A 143 3.60 -3.40 9.03
N GLN A 144 4.14 -4.61 9.18
CA GLN A 144 4.23 -5.56 8.07
C GLN A 144 2.86 -6.19 7.87
N GLY A 145 2.13 -5.71 6.85
CA GLY A 145 0.83 -6.25 6.48
C GLY A 145 0.92 -7.75 6.19
N ARG A 146 -0.15 -8.50 6.49
CA ARG A 146 -0.27 -9.98 6.38
C ARG A 146 0.51 -10.80 7.41
N TYR A 147 1.55 -10.25 8.03
CA TYR A 147 2.39 -10.99 8.99
C TYR A 147 2.15 -10.59 10.45
N ILE A 148 1.61 -9.40 10.67
CA ILE A 148 1.29 -8.89 12.01
C ILE A 148 -0.22 -8.90 12.22
N GLU A 149 -0.66 -9.73 13.17
CA GLU A 149 -2.02 -9.65 13.72
C GLU A 149 -2.17 -8.31 14.46
N HIS A 150 -3.17 -7.54 14.06
CA HIS A 150 -3.46 -6.24 14.66
C HIS A 150 -4.97 -6.02 14.73
N THR A 151 -5.41 -5.19 15.67
CA THR A 151 -6.82 -4.85 15.83
C THR A 151 -6.97 -3.36 16.15
N ALA A 152 -8.03 -2.74 15.63
CA ALA A 152 -8.41 -1.38 15.99
C ALA A 152 -9.59 -1.46 16.96
N LEU A 153 -9.35 -1.12 18.22
CA LEU A 153 -10.41 -1.12 19.24
C LEU A 153 -11.54 -0.13 18.88
N PRO A 154 -12.80 -0.40 19.24
CA PRO A 154 -13.88 0.57 19.07
C PRO A 154 -13.58 1.89 19.79
N THR A 155 -13.95 3.02 19.19
CA THR A 155 -13.87 4.34 19.83
C THR A 155 -15.01 4.50 20.83
N THR A 156 -14.79 4.17 22.09
CA THR A 156 -15.81 4.34 23.15
C THR A 156 -15.70 5.67 23.89
N ASN A 157 -14.52 6.28 23.89
CA ASN A 157 -14.19 7.47 24.67
C ASN A 157 -14.13 8.77 23.86
N MET A 158 -14.34 8.71 22.54
CA MET A 158 -14.30 9.88 21.66
C MET A 158 -15.35 9.76 20.55
N PRO A 159 -15.94 10.88 20.11
CA PRO A 159 -17.00 10.85 19.11
C PRO A 159 -16.50 10.44 17.71
N GLU A 160 -15.24 10.74 17.38
CA GLU A 160 -14.68 10.54 16.04
C GLU A 160 -13.20 10.13 16.14
N ARG A 161 -12.77 9.16 15.31
CA ARG A 161 -11.37 8.81 15.10
C ARG A 161 -11.07 8.75 13.61
N ILE A 162 -10.06 9.50 13.19
CA ILE A 162 -9.53 9.48 11.83
C ILE A 162 -8.25 8.65 11.84
N THR A 163 -8.12 7.73 10.90
CA THR A 163 -6.91 6.91 10.72
C THR A 163 -6.49 6.96 9.26
N ILE A 164 -5.18 7.05 9.04
CA ILE A 164 -4.59 6.97 7.72
C ILE A 164 -3.68 5.77 7.67
N VAL A 165 -3.80 5.03 6.57
CA VAL A 165 -2.94 3.90 6.26
C VAL A 165 -2.41 4.11 4.86
N THR A 166 -1.10 4.27 4.77
CA THR A 166 -0.37 4.26 3.49
C THR A 166 0.36 2.93 3.38
N SER A 167 -0.04 2.13 2.40
CA SER A 167 0.63 0.86 2.13
C SER A 167 1.89 1.09 1.31
N PHE A 168 2.97 0.42 1.68
CA PHE A 168 4.22 0.40 0.94
C PHE A 168 4.47 -0.98 0.35
N ARG A 169 5.27 -1.02 -0.71
CA ARG A 169 5.80 -2.23 -1.33
C ARG A 169 7.33 -2.22 -1.26
N PRO A 170 8.01 -3.36 -1.43
CA PRO A 170 9.44 -3.39 -1.64
C PRO A 170 9.86 -2.46 -2.78
N ARG A 171 10.95 -1.71 -2.57
CA ARG A 171 11.55 -0.86 -3.60
C ARG A 171 12.22 -1.70 -4.68
N ASP A 172 12.95 -2.73 -4.26
CA ASP A 172 13.64 -3.65 -5.15
C ASP A 172 12.62 -4.55 -5.88
N PRO A 173 12.57 -4.52 -7.23
CA PRO A 173 11.62 -5.30 -8.00
C PRO A 173 11.87 -6.81 -7.90
N THR A 174 13.07 -7.25 -7.49
CA THR A 174 13.44 -8.67 -7.38
C THR A 174 12.96 -9.32 -6.07
N LEU A 175 12.57 -8.51 -5.08
CA LEU A 175 11.98 -9.00 -3.85
C LEU A 175 10.52 -9.43 -4.05
N LEU A 176 10.05 -10.31 -3.16
CA LEU A 176 8.67 -10.79 -3.15
C LEU A 176 7.70 -9.64 -2.90
N ASP A 177 6.74 -9.46 -3.80
CA ASP A 177 5.66 -8.47 -3.69
C ASP A 177 4.31 -9.15 -3.42
N GLU A 178 3.84 -9.07 -2.17
CA GLU A 178 2.57 -9.62 -1.70
C GLU A 178 1.44 -8.58 -1.63
N THR A 179 1.53 -7.49 -2.39
CA THR A 179 0.46 -6.50 -2.48
C THR A 179 -0.83 -7.16 -2.99
N THR A 180 -1.98 -6.74 -2.45
CA THR A 180 -3.31 -7.29 -2.77
C THR A 180 -4.37 -6.20 -2.87
N ASN A 181 -5.35 -6.37 -3.75
CA ASN A 181 -6.50 -5.49 -3.92
C ASN A 181 -7.74 -5.97 -3.15
N LEU A 182 -7.69 -7.12 -2.48
CA LEU A 182 -8.85 -7.73 -1.81
C LEU A 182 -9.68 -6.74 -0.97
N ASN A 183 -9.02 -5.92 -0.16
CA ASN A 183 -9.72 -5.00 0.76
C ASN A 183 -10.09 -3.64 0.14
N THR A 184 -9.61 -3.35 -1.07
CA THR A 184 -9.75 -2.05 -1.73
C THR A 184 -10.65 -2.10 -2.95
N ARG A 185 -10.74 -3.25 -3.61
CA ARG A 185 -11.49 -3.47 -4.85
C ARG A 185 -12.93 -3.01 -4.73
N ASP A 186 -13.65 -3.49 -3.72
CA ASP A 186 -15.09 -3.23 -3.56
C ASP A 186 -15.40 -1.78 -3.10
N LYS A 187 -14.36 -0.94 -2.98
CA LYS A 187 -14.38 0.40 -2.37
C LYS A 187 -13.60 1.42 -3.20
N SER A 188 -13.36 1.11 -4.47
CA SER A 188 -12.57 1.92 -5.39
C SER A 188 -13.26 1.98 -6.75
N HIS A 189 -12.96 3.02 -7.52
CA HIS A 189 -13.31 3.04 -8.93
C HIS A 189 -12.46 1.99 -9.67
N LEU A 190 -13.08 0.87 -10.04
CA LEU A 190 -12.36 -0.30 -10.56
C LEU A 190 -11.56 0.02 -11.84
N THR A 191 -12.08 0.86 -12.72
CA THR A 191 -11.37 1.30 -13.94
C THR A 191 -10.03 1.96 -13.61
N GLU A 192 -10.03 2.89 -12.63
CA GLU A 192 -8.82 3.58 -12.20
C GLU A 192 -7.88 2.62 -11.44
N LEU A 193 -8.43 1.83 -10.51
CA LEU A 193 -7.65 0.86 -9.73
C LEU A 193 -6.95 -0.16 -10.64
N TYR A 194 -7.65 -0.73 -11.61
CA TYR A 194 -7.08 -1.73 -12.51
C TYR A 194 -6.07 -1.12 -13.47
N TYR A 195 -6.32 0.09 -13.97
CA TYR A 195 -5.29 0.81 -14.74
C TYR A 195 -4.01 0.99 -13.93
N GLN A 196 -4.10 1.50 -12.70
CA GLN A 196 -2.94 1.73 -11.84
C GLN A 196 -2.25 0.39 -11.47
N TRP A 197 -3.03 -0.60 -11.06
CA TRP A 197 -2.55 -1.93 -10.67
C TRP A 197 -1.82 -2.63 -11.82
N THR A 198 -2.44 -2.74 -12.98
CA THR A 198 -1.85 -3.45 -14.12
C THR A 198 -0.61 -2.72 -14.63
N THR A 199 -0.65 -1.39 -14.76
CA THR A 199 0.52 -0.60 -15.21
C THR A 199 1.70 -0.78 -14.25
N TYR A 200 1.45 -0.64 -12.94
CA TYR A 200 2.44 -0.89 -11.90
C TYR A 200 3.08 -2.28 -12.01
N ARG A 201 2.26 -3.34 -12.11
CA ARG A 201 2.77 -4.72 -12.14
C ARG A 201 3.57 -5.00 -13.42
N LEU A 202 3.16 -4.43 -14.56
CA LEU A 202 3.91 -4.52 -15.81
C LEU A 202 5.25 -3.78 -15.74
N ASP A 203 5.30 -2.61 -15.12
CA ASP A 203 6.55 -1.86 -14.92
C ASP A 203 7.55 -2.64 -14.07
N VAL A 204 7.08 -3.31 -13.00
CA VAL A 204 7.93 -4.19 -12.18
C VAL A 204 8.42 -5.38 -12.98
N LEU A 205 7.55 -6.04 -13.75
CA LEU A 205 7.95 -7.15 -14.62
C LEU A 205 9.03 -6.72 -15.62
N ALA A 206 8.87 -5.53 -16.22
CA ALA A 206 9.86 -4.98 -17.13
C ALA A 206 11.21 -4.71 -16.43
N GLN A 207 11.20 -4.20 -15.21
CA GLN A 207 12.41 -4.03 -14.39
C GLN A 207 13.07 -5.38 -14.07
N ARG A 208 12.30 -6.39 -13.67
CA ARG A 208 12.80 -7.75 -13.42
C ARG A 208 13.44 -8.36 -14.66
N ALA A 209 12.81 -8.22 -15.82
CA ALA A 209 13.33 -8.73 -17.09
C ALA A 209 14.65 -8.03 -17.49
N ARG A 210 14.73 -6.70 -17.30
CA ARG A 210 15.97 -5.95 -17.53
C ARG A 210 17.09 -6.41 -16.60
N ALA A 211 16.82 -6.53 -15.31
CA ALA A 211 17.79 -6.99 -14.32
C ALA A 211 18.30 -8.41 -14.64
N ALA A 212 17.41 -9.34 -15.00
CA ALA A 212 17.78 -10.69 -15.40
C ALA A 212 18.67 -10.69 -16.66
N ALA A 213 18.30 -9.89 -17.68
CA ALA A 213 19.08 -9.77 -18.91
C ALA A 213 20.48 -9.16 -18.66
N GLU A 214 20.57 -8.13 -17.80
CA GLU A 214 21.84 -7.54 -17.39
C GLU A 214 22.73 -8.53 -16.65
N GLY A 215 22.16 -9.30 -15.71
CA GLY A 215 22.87 -10.37 -15.01
C GLY A 215 23.43 -11.42 -15.96
N LEU A 216 22.64 -11.86 -16.95
CA LEU A 216 23.10 -12.81 -17.97
C LEU A 216 24.21 -12.22 -18.86
N ARG A 217 24.12 -10.95 -19.24
CA ARG A 217 25.18 -10.27 -20.01
C ARG A 217 26.48 -10.15 -19.23
N ALA A 218 26.40 -9.84 -17.94
CA ALA A 218 27.56 -9.76 -17.06
C ALA A 218 28.26 -11.13 -16.93
N LYS A 219 27.48 -12.19 -16.67
CA LYS A 219 27.97 -13.56 -16.59
C LYS A 219 28.58 -14.03 -17.93
N TYR A 220 27.95 -13.68 -19.05
CA TYR A 220 28.50 -13.96 -20.39
C TYR A 220 29.86 -13.29 -20.58
N ALA A 221 29.96 -12.00 -20.25
CA ALA A 221 31.21 -11.25 -20.39
C ALA A 221 32.35 -11.82 -19.52
N GLU A 222 32.02 -12.27 -18.31
CA GLU A 222 32.97 -12.98 -17.44
C GLU A 222 33.41 -14.32 -18.04
N ASN A 223 32.46 -15.16 -18.45
CA ASN A 223 32.77 -16.45 -19.06
C ASN A 223 33.61 -16.33 -20.34
N VAL A 224 33.37 -15.30 -21.16
CA VAL A 224 34.21 -15.03 -22.35
C VAL A 224 35.63 -14.65 -21.94
N ARG A 225 35.81 -13.78 -20.94
CA ARG A 225 37.15 -13.41 -20.43
C ARG A 225 37.95 -14.61 -19.92
N GLU A 226 37.28 -15.57 -19.29
CA GLU A 226 37.94 -16.78 -18.76
C GLU A 226 38.22 -17.82 -19.86
N SER A 227 37.32 -17.96 -20.83
CA SER A 227 37.39 -19.03 -21.84
C SER A 227 38.09 -18.66 -23.13
N ASP A 228 38.30 -17.37 -23.41
CA ASP A 228 38.96 -16.89 -24.63
C ASP A 228 40.36 -16.32 -24.36
N ARG A 229 41.39 -17.02 -24.86
CA ARG A 229 42.80 -16.60 -24.78
C ARG A 229 43.16 -15.50 -25.79
N GLU A 230 42.36 -15.30 -26.85
CA GLU A 230 42.60 -14.31 -27.91
C GLU A 230 41.82 -13.00 -27.73
N GLY A 231 40.83 -12.97 -26.83
CA GLY A 231 40.07 -11.77 -26.45
C GLY A 231 39.10 -11.24 -27.52
N LYS A 232 38.63 -12.09 -28.43
CA LYS A 232 37.66 -11.72 -29.48
C LYS A 232 36.24 -12.08 -29.06
N PRO A 233 35.26 -11.16 -29.17
CA PRO A 233 33.88 -11.45 -28.79
C PRO A 233 33.26 -12.57 -29.64
N GLY A 234 32.46 -13.44 -29.01
CA GLY A 234 31.61 -14.42 -29.71
C GLY A 234 31.90 -15.90 -29.46
N MET A 235 32.91 -16.25 -28.66
CA MET A 235 33.25 -17.66 -28.35
C MET A 235 33.21 -17.95 -26.85
N CYS A 236 32.01 -18.11 -26.27
CA CYS A 236 31.86 -18.55 -24.88
C CYS A 236 31.79 -20.07 -24.81
N ARG A 237 32.82 -20.73 -24.26
CA ARG A 237 32.87 -22.20 -24.12
C ARG A 237 32.40 -22.72 -22.76
N VAL A 238 32.01 -21.82 -21.87
CA VAL A 238 31.47 -22.12 -20.54
C VAL A 238 29.96 -21.89 -20.53
N GLU A 239 29.22 -22.77 -19.85
CA GLU A 239 27.78 -22.64 -19.70
C GLU A 239 27.44 -21.32 -19.00
N THR A 240 26.77 -20.42 -19.72
CA THR A 240 26.35 -19.11 -19.19
C THR A 240 24.94 -19.16 -18.63
N VAL A 241 24.04 -19.87 -19.30
CA VAL A 241 22.62 -19.94 -18.96
C VAL A 241 22.32 -21.37 -18.52
N LYS A 242 21.95 -21.56 -17.24
CA LYS A 242 21.46 -22.86 -16.77
C LYS A 242 19.97 -22.95 -16.99
N PHE A 243 19.50 -24.04 -17.59
CA PHE A 243 18.08 -24.25 -17.86
C PHE A 243 17.22 -24.13 -16.58
N ALA A 244 17.65 -24.76 -15.49
CA ALA A 244 16.92 -24.73 -14.22
C ALA A 244 16.76 -23.32 -13.62
N GLU A 245 17.77 -22.45 -13.77
CA GLU A 245 17.72 -21.06 -13.29
C GLU A 245 16.71 -20.24 -14.10
N VAL A 246 16.70 -20.41 -15.44
CA VAL A 246 15.72 -19.75 -16.32
C VAL A 246 14.31 -20.28 -16.07
N GLU A 247 14.16 -21.60 -15.91
CA GLU A 247 12.87 -22.22 -15.63
C GLU A 247 12.27 -21.69 -14.33
N ALA A 248 13.07 -21.60 -13.26
CA ALA A 248 12.64 -21.03 -11.98
C ALA A 248 12.22 -19.56 -12.13
N TRP A 249 13.01 -18.75 -12.84
CA TRP A 249 12.68 -17.34 -13.09
C TRP A 249 11.37 -17.17 -13.87
N VAL A 250 11.16 -17.98 -14.92
CA VAL A 250 9.91 -17.98 -15.70
C VAL A 250 8.71 -18.37 -14.84
N LYS A 251 8.85 -19.41 -14.00
CA LYS A 251 7.79 -19.84 -13.07
C LYS A 251 7.40 -18.71 -12.12
N GLU A 252 8.37 -18.02 -11.55
CA GLU A 252 8.14 -16.88 -10.65
C GLU A 252 7.38 -15.74 -11.36
N GLN A 253 7.81 -15.33 -12.56
CA GLN A 253 7.14 -14.26 -13.30
C GLN A 253 5.72 -14.65 -13.76
N THR A 254 5.52 -15.93 -14.07
CA THR A 254 4.19 -16.47 -14.40
C THR A 254 3.26 -16.38 -13.20
N LEU A 255 3.71 -16.80 -12.00
CA LEU A 255 2.93 -16.67 -10.77
C LEU A 255 2.60 -15.21 -10.45
N TYR A 256 3.56 -14.31 -10.62
CA TYR A 256 3.37 -12.87 -10.43
C TYR A 256 2.26 -12.29 -11.33
N LEU A 257 2.23 -12.69 -12.60
CA LEU A 257 1.19 -12.28 -13.56
C LEU A 257 -0.16 -12.96 -13.28
N GLN A 258 -0.16 -14.24 -12.91
CA GLN A 258 -1.37 -14.95 -12.50
C GLN A 258 -2.02 -14.29 -11.27
N GLN A 259 -1.23 -13.91 -10.27
CA GLN A 259 -1.71 -13.17 -9.11
C GLN A 259 -2.25 -11.79 -9.52
N THR A 260 -1.55 -11.10 -10.43
CA THR A 260 -2.01 -9.80 -10.96
C THR A 260 -3.43 -9.91 -11.54
N LEU A 261 -3.68 -10.94 -12.35
CA LEU A 261 -5.00 -11.22 -12.92
C LEU A 261 -6.02 -11.67 -11.86
N PHE A 262 -5.60 -12.51 -10.91
CA PHE A 262 -6.46 -13.02 -9.84
C PHE A 262 -7.03 -11.91 -8.95
N GLU A 263 -6.27 -10.84 -8.74
CA GLU A 263 -6.69 -9.65 -7.97
C GLU A 263 -7.72 -8.78 -8.73
N MET A 264 -7.95 -9.06 -10.01
CA MET A 264 -8.87 -8.34 -10.87
C MET A 264 -10.15 -9.16 -11.12
N ARG A 265 -11.22 -8.49 -11.51
CA ARG A 265 -12.47 -9.09 -11.99
C ARG A 265 -12.86 -8.41 -13.30
N ALA A 266 -13.56 -9.13 -14.16
CA ALA A 266 -14.19 -8.50 -15.32
C ALA A 266 -15.13 -7.40 -14.81
N LEU A 267 -15.09 -6.23 -15.45
CA LEU A 267 -16.07 -5.19 -15.18
C LEU A 267 -17.38 -5.65 -15.83
N GLU A 268 -18.42 -5.78 -15.03
CA GLU A 268 -19.77 -5.94 -15.56
C GLU A 268 -20.12 -4.66 -16.34
N GLN A 269 -20.56 -4.83 -17.59
CA GLN A 269 -20.98 -3.73 -18.47
C GLN A 269 -22.41 -3.27 -18.14
#